data_AF-A0A969VWI6-F1
#
_entry.id   AF-A0A969VWI6-F1
#
_cell.length_a   1.000
_cell.length_b   1.000
_cell.length_c   1.000
_cell.angle_alpha   90.00
_cell.angle_beta   90.00
_cell.angle_gamma   90.00
#
_symmetry.space_group_name_H-M   'P 1'
#
loop_
_entity.id
_entity.type
_entity.pdbx_description
1 polymer ?
#
loop_
_entity_poly.entity_id
_entity_poly.type
_entity_poly.pdbx_seq_one_letter_code
_entity_poly.pdbx_strand_id
1 'polypeptide(L)' 'MRAHLVHGRAFAEAARRAMNAAVSDYNTVRESFPAVLVAGSLGFAPRDFITIPAEQRAAVSAVPDVSF' A
#
# COMPACT_ATOMS: atom_id res chain seq x y z
N MET A 1 28.82 12.95 -6.33
CA MET A 1 28.39 12.82 -4.93
C MET A 1 26.86 12.66 -4.88
N ARG A 2 26.30 11.43 -5.02
CA ARG A 2 24.83 11.21 -4.99
C ARG A 2 24.38 9.77 -4.64
N ALA A 3 25.19 8.99 -3.91
CA ALA A 3 24.91 7.57 -3.62
C ALA A 3 24.19 7.29 -2.28
N HIS A 4 24.04 8.27 -1.38
CA HIS A 4 23.54 8.00 -0.02
C HIS A 4 22.01 8.03 0.15
N LEU A 5 21.24 8.43 -0.87
CA LEU A 5 19.78 8.67 -0.73
C LEU A 5 18.89 7.59 -1.34
N VAL A 6 19.45 6.53 -1.93
CA VAL A 6 18.68 5.47 -2.59
C VAL A 6 18.13 4.46 -1.56
N HIS A 7 18.87 4.19 -0.48
CA HIS A 7 18.49 3.20 0.54
C HIS A 7 17.26 3.63 1.38
N GLY A 8 17.10 4.92 1.70
CA GLY A 8 15.98 5.40 2.50
C GLY A 8 14.63 5.33 1.77
N ARG A 9 14.64 5.42 0.44
CA ARG A 9 13.43 5.39 -0.40
C ARG A 9 12.88 3.96 -0.53
N ALA A 10 13.78 2.98 -0.68
CA ALA A 10 13.43 1.57 -0.73
C ALA A 10 12.74 1.11 0.57
N PHE A 11 13.16 1.62 1.73
CA PHE A 11 12.50 1.32 3.01
C PHE A 11 11.05 1.86 3.04
N ALA A 12 10.83 3.10 2.63
CA ALA A 12 9.49 3.69 2.60
C ALA A 12 8.55 2.93 1.65
N GLU A 13 9.04 2.53 0.47
CA GLU A 13 8.26 1.74 -0.49
C GLU A 13 8.01 0.31 -0.01
N ALA A 14 8.99 -0.33 0.64
CA ALA A 14 8.82 -1.65 1.25
C ALA A 14 7.80 -1.60 2.40
N ALA A 15 7.87 -0.58 3.26
CA ALA A 15 6.92 -0.38 4.37
C ALA A 15 5.49 -0.22 3.86
N ARG A 16 5.27 0.57 2.81
CA ARG A 16 3.94 0.73 2.20
C ARG A 16 3.40 -0.60 1.65
N ARG A 17 4.24 -1.39 0.96
CA ARG A 17 3.83 -2.70 0.45
C ARG A 17 3.45 -3.66 1.58
N ALA A 18 4.25 -3.72 2.65
CA ALA A 18 3.96 -4.55 3.81
C ALA A 18 2.65 -4.15 4.51
N MET A 19 2.41 -2.84 4.70
CA MET A 19 1.16 -2.36 5.28
C MET A 19 -0.04 -2.70 4.41
N ASN A 20 0.06 -2.51 3.09
CA ASN A 20 -1.03 -2.83 2.18
C ASN A 20 -1.32 -4.34 2.14
N ALA A 21 -0.31 -5.19 2.27
CA ALA A 21 -0.51 -6.64 2.41
C ALA A 21 -1.29 -6.96 3.70
N ALA A 22 -0.91 -6.36 4.83
CA ALA A 22 -1.62 -6.56 6.10
C ALA A 22 -3.09 -6.06 6.04
N VAL A 23 -3.35 -4.93 5.39
CA VAL A 23 -4.71 -4.42 5.16
C VAL A 23 -5.53 -5.38 4.28
N SER A 24 -4.91 -5.94 3.24
CA SER A 24 -5.54 -6.95 2.38
C SER A 24 -5.94 -8.20 3.16
N ASP A 25 -5.02 -8.74 3.97
CA ASP A 25 -5.28 -9.93 4.78
C ASP A 25 -6.38 -9.68 5.81
N TYR A 26 -6.34 -8.52 6.48
CA TYR A 26 -7.37 -8.10 7.41
C TYR A 26 -8.75 -8.04 6.77
N ASN A 27 -8.88 -7.34 5.64
CA ASN A 27 -10.14 -7.22 4.92
C ASN A 27 -10.63 -8.58 4.41
N THR A 28 -9.72 -9.42 3.90
CA THR A 28 -10.02 -10.78 3.41
C THR A 28 -10.60 -11.64 4.53
N VAL A 29 -9.95 -11.69 5.70
CA VAL A 29 -10.44 -12.48 6.83
C VAL A 29 -11.77 -11.93 7.33
N ARG A 30 -11.91 -10.60 7.45
CA ARG A 30 -13.17 -9.95 7.85
C ARG A 30 -14.34 -10.29 6.93
N GLU A 31 -14.10 -10.34 5.63
CA GLU A 31 -15.11 -10.59 4.59
C GLU A 31 -15.30 -12.09 4.28
N SER A 32 -14.44 -12.95 4.83
CA SER A 32 -14.57 -14.39 4.71
C SER A 32 -15.66 -14.94 5.62
N PHE A 33 -16.31 -16.02 5.18
CA PHE A 33 -17.17 -16.81 6.04
C PHE A 33 -16.32 -17.55 7.10
N PRO A 34 -16.73 -17.59 8.39
CA PRO A 34 -17.95 -17.04 8.98
C PRO A 34 -17.81 -15.61 9.54
N ALA A 35 -16.60 -15.03 9.52
CA ALA A 35 -16.31 -13.74 10.14
C ALA A 35 -17.23 -12.61 9.64
N VAL A 36 -17.60 -12.61 8.35
CA VAL A 36 -18.49 -11.60 7.76
C VAL A 36 -19.85 -11.47 8.47
N LEU A 37 -20.33 -12.54 9.12
CA LEU A 37 -21.62 -12.55 9.84
C LEU A 37 -21.58 -11.76 11.15
N VAL A 38 -20.41 -11.70 11.79
CA VAL A 38 -20.22 -11.11 13.12
C VAL A 38 -19.32 -9.88 13.11
N ALA A 39 -18.54 -9.69 12.05
CA ALA A 39 -17.57 -8.60 11.94
C ALA A 39 -18.24 -7.23 12.11
N GLY A 40 -19.37 -7.00 11.42
CA GLY A 40 -20.09 -5.72 11.51
C GLY A 40 -20.68 -5.46 12.89
N SER A 41 -21.30 -6.46 13.53
CA SER A 41 -21.94 -6.31 14.85
C SER A 41 -20.92 -6.13 15.98
N LEU A 42 -19.70 -6.65 15.81
CA LEU A 42 -18.59 -6.47 16.74
C LEU A 42 -17.77 -5.19 16.47
N GLY A 43 -18.15 -4.38 15.48
CA GLY A 43 -17.50 -3.10 15.18
C GLY A 43 -16.26 -3.20 14.28
N PHE A 44 -16.02 -4.33 13.62
CA PHE A 44 -14.94 -4.46 12.64
C PHE A 44 -15.35 -3.86 11.29
N ALA A 45 -14.72 -2.74 10.94
CA ALA A 45 -14.90 -2.01 9.69
C ALA A 45 -13.76 -2.28 8.69
N PRO A 46 -14.02 -2.24 7.38
CA PRO A 46 -12.96 -2.39 6.37
C PRO A 46 -11.90 -1.28 6.52
N ARG A 47 -10.67 -1.61 6.15
CA ARG A 47 -9.52 -0.69 6.18
C ARG A 47 -9.08 -0.30 4.78
N ASP A 48 -8.75 0.98 4.64
CA ASP A 48 -8.29 1.55 3.39
C ASP A 48 -6.79 1.30 3.18
N PHE A 49 -6.42 1.13 1.92
CA PHE A 49 -5.02 0.99 1.53
C PHE A 49 -4.28 2.33 1.62
N ILE A 50 -2.99 2.28 1.92
CA ILE A 50 -2.12 3.44 1.81
C ILE A 50 -1.87 3.70 0.32
N THR A 51 -2.45 4.79 -0.17
CA THR A 51 -2.26 5.28 -1.54
C THR A 51 -1.45 6.57 -1.55
N ILE A 52 -0.67 6.76 -2.62
CA ILE A 52 -0.05 8.06 -2.90
C ILE A 52 -1.11 8.89 -3.63
N PRO A 53 -1.42 10.12 -3.19
CA PRO A 53 -2.37 11.00 -3.88
C PRO A 53 -2.03 11.13 -5.37
N ALA A 54 -3.05 11.13 -6.23
CA ALA A 54 -2.87 11.13 -7.69
C ALA A 54 -1.94 12.25 -8.19
N GLU A 55 -1.96 13.41 -7.51
CA GLU A 55 -1.11 14.55 -7.83
C GLU A 55 0.39 14.29 -7.64
N GLN A 56 0.79 13.40 -6.73
CA GLN A 56 2.19 13.03 -6.52
C GLN A 56 2.65 11.87 -7.42
N ARG A 57 1.71 11.15 -8.05
CA ARG A 57 2.00 10.01 -8.94
C ARG A 57 2.60 10.46 -10.27
N ALA A 58 2.23 11.64 -10.76
CA ALA A 58 2.76 12.24 -11.98
C ALA A 58 4.27 12.54 -11.88
N ALA A 59 4.78 12.90 -10.70
CA ALA A 59 6.20 13.16 -10.48
C ALA A 59 7.07 11.90 -10.46
N VAL A 60 6.48 10.72 -10.22
CA VAL A 60 7.20 9.43 -10.13
C VAL A 60 7.19 8.67 -11.46
N SER A 61 6.31 9.03 -12.40
CA SER A 61 6.18 8.40 -13.72
C SER A 61 6.93 9.12 -14.85
N ALA A 62 8.02 9.84 -14.53
CA ALA A 62 9.01 10.24 -15.53
C ALA A 62 9.77 8.97 -15.96
N VAL A 63 9.12 8.17 -16.80
CA VAL A 63 9.73 7.03 -17.49
C VAL A 63 10.95 7.56 -18.23
N PRO A 64 12.18 7.12 -17.89
CA PRO A 64 13.36 7.57 -18.61
C PRO A 64 13.23 7.09 -20.06
N ASP A 65 13.27 8.04 -21.00
CA ASP A 65 13.33 7.77 -22.43
C ASP A 65 14.62 6.98 -22.70
N VAL A 66 14.48 5.67 -22.94
CA VAL A 66 15.58 4.82 -23.39
C VAL A 66 15.61 4.88 -24.90
N SER A 67 16.33 5.85 -25.42
CA SER A 67 16.83 5.84 -26.79
C SER A 67 17.93 4.77 -26.90
N PHE A 68 17.72 3.75 -27.74
CA PHE A 68 18.72 2.73 -28.12
C PHE A 68 19.63 3.21 -29.24
#